data_AF-M7NB08-F1
#
_entry.id   AF-M7NB08-F1
#
_cell.length_a   1.000
_cell.length_b   1.000
_cell.length_c   1.000
_cell.angle_alpha   90.00
_cell.angle_beta   90.00
_cell.angle_gamma   90.00
#
_symmetry.space_group_name_H-M   'P 1'
#
loop_
_entity.id
_entity.type
_entity.pdbx_description
1 polymer ?
#
loop_
_entity_poly.entity_id
_entity_poly.type
_entity_poly.pdbx_seq_one_letter_code
_entity_poly.pdbx_strand_id
1 'polypeptide(L)'
;MEEVIRGVNYLEDGGTLAVFLGLDAISKGFSARMYTSNLTMFDPSWRELPKEELLKKLDQQLKYKKGRKFSLAAAAYKQFLLKGGEILQEMLDEELLRSYLSKNIPILAGLSATYLYQTKREFADEQGRSIFDDLKGEPMGHFVVLTRLEGEFVWVADPYKENPISSTNYYKIETNRVINAIHLGILTYDANILIVAPKNLL
;
A
#
# COMPACT_ATOMS: atom_id res chain seq x y z
N MET A 1 -6.92 12.05 -16.15
CA MET A 1 -7.28 10.92 -15.26
C MET A 1 -7.11 9.58 -15.97
N GLU A 2 -7.45 9.48 -17.26
CA GLU A 2 -7.24 8.25 -18.07
C GLU A 2 -5.76 7.87 -18.27
N GLU A 3 -4.84 8.82 -18.39
CA GLU A 3 -3.40 8.51 -18.57
C GLU A 3 -2.73 7.90 -17.33
N VAL A 4 -3.21 8.24 -16.12
CA VAL A 4 -2.70 7.65 -14.87
C VAL A 4 -3.17 6.20 -14.73
N ILE A 5 -4.40 5.91 -15.16
CA ILE A 5 -4.99 4.57 -15.11
C ILE A 5 -4.31 3.61 -16.10
N ARG A 6 -3.81 4.10 -17.26
CA ARG A 6 -3.12 3.26 -18.24
C ARG A 6 -1.65 2.96 -17.92
N GLY A 7 -1.01 3.76 -17.06
CA GLY A 7 0.43 3.65 -16.76
C GLY A 7 0.79 2.70 -15.62
N VAL A 8 -0.18 2.33 -14.78
CA VAL A 8 0.07 1.45 -13.64
C VAL A 8 -0.15 0.01 -14.08
N ASN A 9 0.91 -0.80 -14.06
CA ASN A 9 0.81 -2.24 -14.29
C ASN A 9 -0.09 -2.86 -13.22
N TYR A 10 -1.34 -3.13 -13.57
CA TYR A 10 -2.23 -3.97 -12.78
C TYR A 10 -1.70 -5.42 -12.80
N LEU A 11 -1.70 -6.08 -11.65
CA LEU A 11 -1.51 -7.53 -11.63
C LEU A 11 -2.72 -8.19 -12.33
N GLU A 12 -2.50 -9.28 -13.07
CA GLU A 12 -3.57 -10.06 -13.72
C GLU A 12 -4.63 -10.54 -12.71
N ASP A 13 -4.30 -10.66 -11.42
CA ASP A 13 -5.21 -10.99 -10.32
C ASP A 13 -5.85 -9.76 -9.65
N GLY A 14 -5.90 -8.60 -10.32
CA GLY A 14 -6.68 -7.42 -9.90
C GLY A 14 -6.08 -6.55 -8.80
N GLY A 15 -4.83 -6.78 -8.37
CA GLY A 15 -4.14 -5.97 -7.36
C GLY A 15 -3.14 -4.97 -7.96
N THR A 16 -3.06 -3.75 -7.40
CA THR A 16 -1.94 -2.85 -7.63
C THR A 16 -1.01 -2.92 -6.44
N LEU A 17 0.24 -3.34 -6.59
CA LEU A 17 1.21 -3.19 -5.50
C LEU A 17 1.66 -1.73 -5.42
N ALA A 18 1.72 -1.18 -4.21
CA ALA A 18 2.17 0.19 -3.97
C ALA A 18 3.54 0.51 -4.61
N VAL A 19 4.40 -0.49 -4.78
CA VAL A 19 5.71 -0.34 -5.41
C VAL A 19 5.61 0.08 -6.88
N PHE A 20 4.56 -0.35 -7.60
CA PHE A 20 4.32 0.09 -8.97
C PHE A 20 3.87 1.55 -9.03
N LEU A 21 3.07 1.99 -8.05
CA LEU A 21 2.68 3.39 -7.90
C LEU A 21 3.91 4.26 -7.58
N GLY A 22 4.81 3.77 -6.72
CA GLY A 22 6.08 4.42 -6.44
C GLY A 22 7.00 4.52 -7.66
N LEU A 23 7.09 3.45 -8.46
CA LEU A 23 7.85 3.45 -9.71
C LEU A 23 7.29 4.45 -10.73
N ASP A 24 5.97 4.49 -10.90
CA ASP A 24 5.29 5.45 -11.76
C ASP A 24 5.57 6.90 -11.29
N ALA A 25 5.47 7.17 -9.98
CA ALA A 25 5.80 8.47 -9.41
C ALA A 25 7.26 8.88 -9.70
N ILE A 26 8.22 7.98 -9.51
CA ILE A 26 9.63 8.24 -9.82
C ILE A 26 9.81 8.52 -11.32
N SER A 27 9.14 7.77 -12.19
CA SER A 27 9.20 7.99 -13.64
C SER A 27 8.72 9.38 -14.07
N LYS A 28 7.79 9.96 -13.30
CA LYS A 28 7.25 11.31 -13.47
C LYS A 28 8.08 12.39 -12.76
N GLY A 29 9.22 12.03 -12.18
CA GLY A 29 10.17 12.96 -11.57
C GLY A 29 9.89 13.30 -10.11
N PHE A 30 9.02 12.54 -9.42
CA PHE A 30 8.81 12.68 -7.98
C PHE A 30 9.81 11.83 -7.18
N SER A 31 9.97 12.17 -5.90
CA SER A 31 10.58 11.28 -4.90
C SER A 31 9.50 10.37 -4.32
N ALA A 32 9.86 9.14 -4.01
CA ALA A 32 8.96 8.15 -3.43
C ALA A 32 9.63 7.40 -2.27
N ARG A 33 8.97 7.41 -1.11
CA ARG A 33 9.40 6.71 0.11
C ARG A 33 8.28 5.79 0.58
N MET A 34 8.60 4.53 0.82
CA MET A 34 7.64 3.53 1.27
C MET A 34 8.00 3.07 2.68
N TYR A 35 7.00 3.09 3.57
CA TYR A 35 7.06 2.39 4.84
C TYR A 35 6.28 1.11 4.70
N THR A 36 6.86 -0.03 5.07
CA THR A 36 6.23 -1.33 4.85
C THR A 36 6.44 -2.27 6.02
N SER A 37 5.38 -2.97 6.40
CA SER A 37 5.41 -4.13 7.29
C SER A 37 5.14 -5.43 6.52
N ASN A 38 5.38 -5.45 5.20
CA ASN A 38 5.20 -6.63 4.37
C ASN A 38 6.27 -7.70 4.66
N LEU A 39 5.98 -8.54 5.67
CA LEU A 39 6.81 -9.66 6.11
C LEU A 39 6.99 -10.76 5.07
N THR A 40 6.15 -10.78 4.03
CA THR A 40 6.35 -11.71 2.90
C THR A 40 7.60 -11.31 2.10
N MET A 41 7.88 -10.00 2.01
CA MET A 41 8.99 -9.45 1.23
C MET A 41 10.20 -9.10 2.07
N PHE A 42 10.01 -8.48 3.23
CA PHE A 42 11.09 -7.94 4.05
C PHE A 42 11.11 -8.60 5.43
N ASP A 43 12.28 -9.14 5.79
CA ASP A 43 12.50 -9.66 7.13
C ASP A 43 12.82 -8.50 8.09
N PRO A 44 12.23 -8.43 9.30
CA PRO A 44 12.47 -7.34 10.24
C PRO A 44 13.96 -7.12 10.59
N SER A 45 14.79 -8.16 10.52
CA SER A 45 16.25 -8.04 10.71
C SER A 45 16.94 -7.20 9.63
N TRP A 46 16.25 -6.87 8.54
CA TRP A 46 16.79 -6.08 7.43
C TRP A 46 16.59 -4.58 7.61
N ARG A 47 15.95 -4.15 8.71
CA ARG A 47 15.60 -2.74 8.96
C ARG A 47 16.76 -1.77 8.79
N GLU A 48 17.93 -2.15 9.32
CA GLU A 48 19.14 -1.31 9.32
C GLU A 48 20.08 -1.63 8.15
N LEU A 49 19.68 -2.48 7.21
CA LEU A 49 20.54 -2.82 6.07
C LEU A 49 20.60 -1.64 5.08
N PRO A 50 21.78 -1.34 4.53
CA PRO A 50 21.88 -0.39 3.44
C PRO A 50 21.21 -0.97 2.18
N LYS A 51 20.83 -0.07 1.27
CA LYS A 51 20.15 -0.40 0.00
C LYS A 51 20.84 -1.52 -0.77
N GLU A 52 22.17 -1.53 -0.83
CA GLU A 52 22.96 -2.52 -1.56
C GLU A 52 22.77 -3.93 -0.99
N GLU A 53 22.66 -4.05 0.34
CA GLU A 53 22.41 -5.33 1.02
C GLU A 53 20.94 -5.74 0.88
N LEU A 54 19.99 -4.80 0.95
CA LEU A 54 18.57 -5.05 0.65
C LEU A 54 18.38 -5.63 -0.76
N LEU A 55 19.07 -5.07 -1.77
CA LEU A 55 19.04 -5.59 -3.15
C LEU A 55 19.54 -7.03 -3.22
N LYS A 56 20.67 -7.34 -2.57
CA LYS A 56 21.22 -8.70 -2.50
C LYS A 56 20.26 -9.66 -1.80
N LYS A 57 19.62 -9.23 -0.73
CA LYS A 57 18.65 -10.02 0.02
C LYS A 57 17.41 -10.37 -0.80
N LEU A 58 16.88 -9.43 -1.57
CA LEU A 58 15.78 -9.69 -2.52
C LEU A 58 16.19 -10.69 -3.61
N ASP A 59 17.42 -10.59 -4.13
CA ASP A 59 17.96 -11.56 -5.09
C ASP A 59 18.15 -12.96 -4.50
N GLN A 60 18.63 -13.03 -3.28
CA GLN A 60 18.79 -14.30 -2.57
C GLN A 60 17.42 -14.94 -2.29
N GLN A 61 16.40 -14.17 -1.90
CA GLN A 61 15.05 -14.69 -1.65
C GLN A 61 14.45 -15.39 -2.89
N LEU A 62 14.68 -14.87 -4.10
CA LEU A 62 14.19 -15.47 -5.35
C LEU A 62 14.73 -16.90 -5.62
N LYS A 63 15.85 -17.27 -5.00
CA LYS A 63 16.39 -18.63 -5.08
C LYS A 63 15.52 -19.62 -4.31
N TYR A 64 15.00 -19.20 -3.15
CA TYR A 64 14.28 -20.04 -2.20
C TYR A 64 12.75 -19.95 -2.33
N LYS A 65 12.21 -18.74 -2.53
CA LYS A 65 10.77 -18.50 -2.67
C LYS A 65 10.34 -18.61 -4.12
N LYS A 66 9.11 -19.09 -4.34
CA LYS A 66 8.50 -19.30 -5.66
C LYS A 66 7.10 -18.69 -5.69
N GLY A 67 6.53 -18.57 -6.89
CA GLY A 67 5.21 -18.01 -7.11
C GLY A 67 5.26 -16.73 -7.93
N ARG A 68 4.33 -16.59 -8.88
CA ARG A 68 4.29 -15.48 -9.84
C ARG A 68 4.21 -14.13 -9.13
N LYS A 69 3.29 -13.98 -8.16
CA LYS A 69 3.09 -12.74 -7.39
C LYS A 69 4.34 -12.33 -6.61
N PHE A 70 4.98 -13.28 -5.92
CA PHE A 70 6.22 -13.03 -5.18
C PHE A 70 7.35 -12.57 -6.11
N SER A 71 7.58 -13.30 -7.22
CA SER A 71 8.65 -12.95 -8.17
C SER A 71 8.45 -11.57 -8.80
N LEU A 72 7.21 -11.22 -9.15
CA LEU A 72 6.86 -9.89 -9.66
C LEU A 72 7.10 -8.81 -8.61
N ALA A 73 6.66 -9.03 -7.36
CA ALA A 73 6.87 -8.09 -6.27
C ALA A 73 8.37 -7.87 -6.00
N ALA A 74 9.15 -8.95 -5.89
CA ALA A 74 10.60 -8.87 -5.67
C ALA A 74 11.30 -8.06 -6.78
N ALA A 75 10.97 -8.33 -8.04
CA ALA A 75 11.52 -7.60 -9.18
C ALA A 75 11.16 -6.11 -9.13
N ALA A 76 9.90 -5.77 -8.79
CA ALA A 76 9.45 -4.40 -8.67
C ALA A 76 10.14 -3.64 -7.53
N TYR A 77 10.28 -4.24 -6.34
CA TYR A 77 11.01 -3.63 -5.22
C TYR A 77 12.48 -3.38 -5.55
N LYS A 78 13.13 -4.32 -6.24
CA LYS A 78 14.51 -4.10 -6.73
C LYS A 78 14.58 -2.92 -7.68
N GLN A 79 13.68 -2.83 -8.67
CA GLN A 79 13.65 -1.70 -9.59
C GLN A 79 13.39 -0.38 -8.86
N PHE A 80 12.48 -0.38 -7.89
CA PHE A 80 12.16 0.80 -7.09
C PHE A 80 13.39 1.33 -6.34
N LEU A 81 14.09 0.46 -5.62
CA LEU A 81 15.36 0.79 -4.96
C LEU A 81 16.40 1.31 -5.95
N LEU A 82 16.59 0.62 -7.09
CA LEU A 82 17.55 1.02 -8.12
C LEU A 82 17.25 2.40 -8.73
N LYS A 83 15.97 2.76 -8.85
CA LYS A 83 15.50 4.06 -9.36
C LYS A 83 15.51 5.17 -8.32
N GLY A 84 15.98 4.90 -7.10
CA GLY A 84 16.12 5.89 -6.03
C GLY A 84 14.92 5.96 -5.08
N GLY A 85 13.98 5.01 -5.17
CA GLY A 85 12.95 4.85 -4.17
C GLY A 85 13.53 4.37 -2.84
N GLU A 86 12.95 4.84 -1.74
CA GLU A 86 13.37 4.49 -0.38
C GLU A 86 12.39 3.53 0.27
N ILE A 87 12.90 2.51 0.96
CA ILE A 87 12.08 1.54 1.71
C ILE A 87 12.51 1.58 3.17
N LEU A 88 11.56 1.79 4.05
CA LEU A 88 11.72 1.83 5.49
C LEU A 88 10.80 0.79 6.14
N GLN A 89 11.30 0.12 7.18
CA GLN A 89 10.58 -0.91 7.94
C GLN A 89 10.27 -0.41 9.36
N GLU A 90 9.98 0.88 9.48
CA GLU A 90 9.61 1.50 10.74
C GLU A 90 8.19 1.13 11.16
N MET A 91 7.90 1.26 12.45
CA MET A 91 6.56 1.04 12.98
C MET A 91 5.63 2.11 12.38
N LEU A 92 4.52 1.66 11.80
CA LEU A 92 3.45 2.55 11.39
C LEU A 92 2.57 2.88 12.60
N ASP A 93 2.65 4.13 13.05
CA ASP A 93 1.90 4.68 14.17
C ASP A 93 1.34 6.07 13.84
N GLU A 94 0.64 6.66 14.80
CA GLU A 94 0.05 8.00 14.64
C GLU A 94 1.12 9.09 14.49
N GLU A 95 2.28 8.95 15.12
CA GLU A 95 3.37 9.94 15.04
C GLU A 95 3.93 10.00 13.62
N LEU A 96 4.13 8.83 12.99
CA LEU A 96 4.56 8.74 11.60
C LEU A 96 3.55 9.41 10.67
N LEU A 97 2.24 9.12 10.81
CA LEU A 97 1.20 9.76 10.01
C LEU A 97 1.20 11.29 10.24
N ARG A 98 1.32 11.73 11.49
CA ARG A 98 1.36 13.14 11.87
C ARG A 98 2.56 13.87 11.27
N SER A 99 3.72 13.21 11.18
CA SER A 99 4.95 13.80 10.64
C SER A 99 4.82 14.25 9.18
N TYR A 100 3.96 13.60 8.39
CA TYR A 100 3.65 13.93 7.00
C TYR A 100 2.41 14.81 6.88
N LEU A 101 1.31 14.44 7.53
CA LEU A 101 0.02 15.13 7.38
C LEU A 101 0.05 16.56 7.96
N SER A 102 0.85 16.83 8.99
CA SER A 102 1.05 18.20 9.51
C SER A 102 1.76 19.13 8.52
N LYS A 103 2.48 18.56 7.54
CA LYS A 103 3.16 19.28 6.45
C LYS A 103 2.31 19.32 5.17
N ASN A 104 1.04 18.90 5.24
CA ASN A 104 0.15 18.74 4.10
C ASN A 104 0.68 17.76 3.03
N ILE A 105 1.48 16.76 3.44
CA ILE A 105 1.94 15.71 2.54
C ILE A 105 0.95 14.54 2.65
N PRO A 106 0.13 14.28 1.62
CA PRO A 106 -0.83 13.19 1.66
C PRO A 106 -0.13 11.83 1.65
N ILE A 107 -0.77 10.84 2.27
CA ILE A 107 -0.22 9.49 2.43
C ILE A 107 -1.08 8.52 1.64
N LEU A 108 -0.50 7.81 0.69
CA LEU A 108 -1.17 6.71 0.00
C LEU A 108 -1.03 5.45 0.84
N ALA A 109 -2.13 4.85 1.28
CA ALA A 109 -2.12 3.71 2.19
C ALA A 109 -2.71 2.47 1.52
N GLY A 110 -1.93 1.39 1.47
CA GLY A 110 -2.39 0.06 1.06
C GLY A 110 -2.84 -0.73 2.29
N LEU A 111 -4.12 -1.05 2.37
CA LEU A 111 -4.78 -1.57 3.57
C LEU A 111 -5.78 -2.68 3.28
N SER A 112 -6.27 -3.34 4.33
CA SER A 112 -7.41 -4.26 4.26
C SER A 112 -8.72 -3.49 4.20
N ALA A 113 -9.39 -3.53 3.05
CA ALA A 113 -10.71 -2.95 2.85
C ALA A 113 -11.76 -3.67 3.70
N THR A 114 -11.68 -5.00 3.77
CA THR A 114 -12.59 -5.82 4.58
C THR A 114 -12.60 -5.36 6.04
N TYR A 115 -11.42 -5.14 6.63
CA TYR A 115 -11.32 -4.65 8.01
C TYR A 115 -11.67 -3.17 8.12
N LEU A 116 -11.18 -2.32 7.21
CA LEU A 116 -11.47 -0.89 7.23
C LEU A 116 -12.97 -0.64 7.18
N TYR A 117 -13.69 -1.33 6.30
CA TYR A 117 -15.13 -1.18 6.10
C TYR A 117 -15.98 -2.02 7.07
N GLN A 118 -15.39 -3.01 7.74
CA GLN A 118 -16.13 -3.98 8.57
C GLN A 118 -17.21 -4.71 7.78
N THR A 119 -16.88 -5.10 6.54
CA THR A 119 -17.77 -5.84 5.65
C THR A 119 -17.41 -7.31 5.59
N LYS A 120 -18.29 -8.10 4.99
CA LYS A 120 -17.95 -9.47 4.60
C LYS A 120 -16.73 -9.47 3.68
N ARG A 121 -16.04 -10.61 3.66
CA ARG A 121 -15.04 -10.94 2.64
C ARG A 121 -15.73 -11.11 1.29
N GLU A 122 -14.97 -11.16 0.19
CA GLU A 122 -15.57 -11.31 -1.15
C GLU A 122 -14.85 -12.35 -2.00
N PHE A 123 -15.52 -12.82 -3.04
CA PHE A 123 -14.93 -13.60 -4.11
C PHE A 123 -15.51 -13.16 -5.45
N ALA A 124 -14.78 -13.39 -6.53
CA ALA A 124 -15.28 -13.15 -7.87
C ALA A 124 -16.13 -14.34 -8.34
N ASP A 125 -17.35 -14.08 -8.81
CA ASP A 125 -18.15 -15.11 -9.48
C ASP A 125 -17.62 -15.43 -10.89
N GLU A 126 -18.27 -16.36 -11.60
CA GLU A 126 -17.88 -16.76 -12.97
C GLU A 126 -17.92 -15.60 -13.98
N GLN A 127 -18.61 -14.50 -13.66
CA GLN A 127 -18.73 -13.30 -14.48
C GLN A 127 -17.77 -12.19 -14.02
N GLY A 128 -16.91 -12.47 -13.04
CA GLY A 128 -15.97 -11.51 -12.47
C GLY A 128 -16.61 -10.47 -11.55
N ARG A 129 -17.86 -10.69 -11.10
CA ARG A 129 -18.54 -9.77 -10.16
C ARG A 129 -18.12 -10.10 -8.73
N SER A 130 -17.88 -9.07 -7.93
CA SER A 130 -17.62 -9.23 -6.51
C SER A 130 -18.89 -9.66 -5.77
N ILE A 131 -18.80 -10.78 -5.04
CA ILE A 131 -19.85 -11.33 -4.19
C ILE A 131 -19.38 -11.35 -2.74
N PHE A 132 -20.08 -10.64 -1.87
CA PHE A 132 -19.80 -10.55 -0.44
C PHE A 132 -20.33 -11.78 0.32
N ASP A 133 -19.44 -12.57 0.91
CA ASP A 133 -19.75 -13.80 1.64
C ASP A 133 -18.78 -13.96 2.82
N ASP A 134 -19.31 -14.18 4.01
CA ASP A 134 -18.54 -14.28 5.25
C ASP A 134 -17.82 -15.61 5.43
N LEU A 135 -18.21 -16.64 4.68
CA LEU A 135 -17.65 -17.99 4.76
C LEU A 135 -16.70 -18.30 3.60
N LYS A 136 -17.14 -18.05 2.36
CA LYS A 136 -16.40 -18.36 1.13
C LYS A 136 -15.47 -17.26 0.66
N GLY A 137 -15.74 -16.03 1.07
CA GLY A 137 -14.96 -14.87 0.63
C GLY A 137 -13.55 -14.86 1.21
N GLU A 138 -12.66 -14.18 0.50
CA GLU A 138 -11.31 -13.85 0.94
C GLU A 138 -11.18 -12.35 1.29
N PRO A 139 -10.23 -11.97 2.16
CA PRO A 139 -9.98 -10.57 2.49
C PRO A 139 -9.60 -9.74 1.26
N MET A 140 -10.09 -8.50 1.24
CA MET A 140 -9.84 -7.53 0.19
C MET A 140 -8.80 -6.49 0.59
N GLY A 141 -7.90 -6.19 -0.35
CA GLY A 141 -6.97 -5.07 -0.27
C GLY A 141 -7.57 -3.83 -0.94
N HIS A 142 -7.13 -2.65 -0.53
CA HIS A 142 -7.55 -1.39 -1.13
C HIS A 142 -6.52 -0.28 -0.90
N PHE A 143 -6.56 0.74 -1.75
CA PHE A 143 -5.76 1.94 -1.61
C PHE A 143 -6.63 3.16 -1.33
N VAL A 144 -6.27 3.89 -0.27
CA VAL A 144 -6.88 5.17 0.08
C VAL A 144 -5.82 6.24 0.26
N VAL A 145 -6.22 7.51 0.23
CA VAL A 145 -5.32 8.64 0.53
C VAL A 145 -5.70 9.26 1.87
N LEU A 146 -4.77 9.28 2.82
CA LEU A 146 -4.92 10.00 4.08
C LEU A 146 -4.46 11.45 3.87
N THR A 147 -5.27 12.39 4.32
CA THR A 147 -5.09 13.82 3.97
C THR A 147 -4.90 14.74 5.16
N ARG A 148 -5.51 14.44 6.32
CA ARG A 148 -5.43 15.30 7.51
C ARG A 148 -5.76 14.55 8.78
N LEU A 149 -5.02 14.81 9.86
CA LEU A 149 -5.41 14.42 11.22
C LEU A 149 -6.29 15.50 11.87
N GLU A 150 -7.26 15.06 12.65
CA GLU A 150 -8.16 15.94 13.42
C GLU A 150 -8.59 15.22 14.71
N GLY A 151 -7.84 15.44 15.79
CA GLY A 151 -7.96 14.67 17.03
C GLY A 151 -7.49 13.23 16.81
N GLU A 152 -8.27 12.26 17.29
CA GLU A 152 -8.01 10.81 17.18
C GLU A 152 -8.43 10.22 15.82
N PHE A 153 -8.71 11.08 14.85
CA PHE A 153 -9.29 10.71 13.58
C PHE A 153 -8.45 11.21 12.41
N VAL A 154 -8.55 10.51 11.28
CA VAL A 154 -7.92 10.86 10.02
C VAL A 154 -8.97 11.02 8.92
N TRP A 155 -8.78 12.02 8.07
CA TRP A 155 -9.55 12.21 6.84
C TRP A 155 -9.01 11.35 5.72
N VAL A 156 -9.91 10.58 5.13
CA VAL A 156 -9.64 9.61 4.06
C VAL A 156 -10.31 10.09 2.78
N ALA A 157 -9.56 10.10 1.70
CA ALA A 157 -10.04 10.20 0.34
C ALA A 157 -9.96 8.81 -0.31
N ASP A 158 -11.13 8.23 -0.55
CA ASP A 158 -11.32 6.85 -0.95
C ASP A 158 -11.80 6.79 -2.40
N PRO A 159 -11.09 6.12 -3.32
CA PRO A 159 -11.51 6.06 -4.71
C PRO A 159 -12.77 5.20 -4.94
N TYR A 160 -13.15 4.35 -3.96
CA TYR A 160 -14.35 3.52 -4.08
C TYR A 160 -15.60 4.33 -3.74
N LYS A 161 -16.37 4.68 -4.77
CA LYS A 161 -17.57 5.52 -4.65
C LYS A 161 -18.69 4.88 -3.83
N GLU A 162 -18.76 3.55 -3.84
CA GLU A 162 -19.77 2.76 -3.12
C GLU A 162 -19.24 2.29 -1.75
N ASN A 163 -18.21 2.96 -1.22
CA ASN A 163 -17.69 2.61 0.11
C ASN A 163 -18.84 2.67 1.15
N PRO A 164 -18.92 1.72 2.08
CA PRO A 164 -20.04 1.63 3.01
C PRO A 164 -19.93 2.62 4.19
N ILE A 165 -18.84 3.39 4.27
CA ILE A 165 -18.61 4.34 5.37
C ILE A 165 -19.32 5.67 5.09
N SER A 166 -19.35 6.12 3.83
CA SER A 166 -19.84 7.43 3.44
C SER A 166 -20.52 7.39 2.08
N SER A 167 -21.50 8.27 1.87
CA SER A 167 -22.12 8.49 0.56
C SER A 167 -21.24 9.26 -0.42
N THR A 168 -20.04 9.65 0.01
CA THR A 168 -19.04 10.35 -0.82
C THR A 168 -17.69 9.63 -0.73
N ASN A 169 -16.75 10.04 -1.58
CA ASN A 169 -15.36 9.58 -1.54
C ASN A 169 -14.56 10.10 -0.34
N TYR A 170 -15.15 10.93 0.53
CA TYR A 170 -14.47 11.54 1.65
C TYR A 170 -15.16 11.19 2.96
N TYR A 171 -14.37 10.77 3.94
CA TYR A 171 -14.87 10.48 5.28
C TYR A 171 -13.77 10.62 6.33
N LYS A 172 -14.21 10.67 7.57
CA LYS A 172 -13.35 10.71 8.75
C LYS A 172 -13.50 9.40 9.50
N ILE A 173 -12.40 8.81 9.95
CA ILE A 173 -12.39 7.53 10.69
C ILE A 173 -11.29 7.55 11.75
N GLU A 174 -11.44 6.75 12.81
CA GLU A 174 -10.44 6.65 13.87
C GLU A 174 -9.07 6.26 13.30
N THR A 175 -8.02 6.99 13.70
CA THR A 175 -6.67 6.80 13.21
C THR A 175 -6.16 5.39 13.49
N ASN A 176 -6.45 4.84 14.67
CA ASN A 176 -6.09 3.48 15.05
C ASN A 176 -6.75 2.42 14.15
N ARG A 177 -8.00 2.64 13.72
CA ARG A 177 -8.68 1.72 12.79
C ARG A 177 -7.98 1.69 11.44
N VAL A 178 -7.51 2.83 10.95
CA VAL A 178 -6.75 2.91 9.68
C VAL A 178 -5.38 2.27 9.82
N ILE A 179 -4.64 2.53 10.90
CA ILE A 179 -3.34 1.91 11.14
C ILE A 179 -3.47 0.38 11.20
N ASN A 180 -4.47 -0.12 11.93
CA ASN A 180 -4.77 -1.56 11.98
C ASN A 180 -5.15 -2.12 10.61
N ALA A 181 -5.97 -1.39 9.84
CA ALA A 181 -6.31 -1.79 8.47
C ALA A 181 -5.07 -1.88 7.58
N ILE A 182 -4.12 -0.95 7.70
CA ILE A 182 -2.86 -0.97 6.94
C ILE A 182 -2.08 -2.24 7.31
N HIS A 183 -1.82 -2.50 8.59
CA HIS A 183 -1.10 -3.71 9.01
C HIS A 183 -1.78 -5.01 8.55
N LEU A 184 -3.11 -5.09 8.65
CA LEU A 184 -3.90 -6.23 8.17
C LEU A 184 -3.93 -6.36 6.64
N GLY A 185 -3.51 -5.32 5.90
CA GLY A 185 -3.32 -5.36 4.46
C GLY A 185 -2.32 -6.44 4.00
N ILE A 186 -1.51 -7.00 4.92
CA ILE A 186 -0.56 -8.07 4.62
C ILE A 186 -1.23 -9.29 3.97
N LEU A 187 -2.50 -9.53 4.28
CA LEU A 187 -3.29 -10.62 3.70
C LEU A 187 -3.42 -10.50 2.17
N THR A 188 -3.30 -9.29 1.61
CA THR A 188 -3.39 -9.03 0.17
C THR A 188 -2.09 -8.59 -0.48
N TYR A 189 -0.96 -8.65 0.25
CA TYR A 189 0.37 -8.07 -0.07
C TYR A 189 0.47 -6.55 0.14
N ASP A 190 -0.61 -5.94 0.61
CA ASP A 190 -0.61 -4.58 1.14
C ASP A 190 -0.04 -4.62 2.58
N ALA A 191 -0.17 -3.60 3.44
CA ALA A 191 0.73 -3.36 4.61
C ALA A 191 1.88 -2.42 4.32
N ASN A 192 1.55 -1.30 3.67
CA ASN A 192 2.48 -0.23 3.42
C ASN A 192 1.76 1.12 3.35
N ILE A 193 2.55 2.18 3.56
CA ILE A 193 2.22 3.51 3.10
C ILE A 193 3.28 3.99 2.11
N LEU A 194 2.85 4.73 1.10
CA LEU A 194 3.69 5.36 0.10
C LEU A 194 3.54 6.87 0.20
N ILE A 195 4.67 7.53 0.38
CA ILE A 195 4.79 8.99 0.33
C ILE A 195 5.36 9.36 -1.03
N VAL A 196 4.64 10.21 -1.75
CA VAL A 196 5.08 10.78 -3.02
C VAL A 196 5.15 12.29 -2.87
N ALA A 197 6.30 12.87 -3.20
CA ALA A 197 6.50 14.31 -3.06
C ALA A 197 7.47 14.85 -4.12
N PRO A 198 7.47 16.17 -4.37
CA PRO A 198 8.50 16.80 -5.20
C PRO A 198 9.91 16.46 -4.72
N LYS A 199 10.89 16.49 -5.64
CA LYS A 199 12.30 16.26 -5.28
C LYS A 199 12.73 17.25 -4.19
N ASN A 200 13.43 16.73 -3.18
CA ASN A 200 13.95 17.44 -1.99
C ASN A 200 12.94 17.76 -0.88
N LEU A 201 11.71 17.24 -0.92
CA LEU A 201 10.74 17.41 0.17
C LEU A 201 10.71 16.25 1.18
N LEU A 202 11.27 15.09 0.80
CA LEU A 202 11.38 13.88 1.64
C LEU A 202 12.73 13.78 2.31
#